data_AF-A0A9E3UUQ9-F1
#
_entry.id   AF-A0A9E3UUQ9-F1
#
_cell.length_a   1.000
_cell.length_b   1.000
_cell.length_c   1.000
_cell.angle_alpha   90.00
_cell.angle_beta   90.00
_cell.angle_gamma   90.00
#
_symmetry.space_group_name_H-M   'P 1'
#
loop_
_entity.id
_entity.type
_entity.pdbx_description
1 polymer ?
#
loop_
_entity_poly.entity_id
_entity_poly.type
_entity_poly.pdbx_seq_one_letter_code
_entity_poly.pdbx_strand_id
1 'polypeptide(L)'
;MKTTQSTALRRVSRPQPFGRRGHARPNDQALTHLTGTILRRLLAETENPVLHASLRRAAAEAESLAWLTSVPLLVLPTLLEEKARAARFYATRQAELREASREWVSLTE
;
A
#
# COMPACT_ATOMS: atom_id res chain seq x y z
N MET A 1 50.11 -30.24 39.27
CA MET A 1 49.98 -29.82 37.85
C MET A 1 48.51 -29.61 37.52
N LYS A 2 48.20 -28.45 36.91
CA LYS A 2 46.96 -28.06 36.22
C LYS A 2 45.77 -27.60 37.08
N THR A 3 45.88 -26.33 37.48
CA THR A 3 44.81 -25.32 37.42
C THR A 3 44.15 -25.29 36.03
N THR A 4 42.84 -25.05 35.92
CA THR A 4 42.24 -24.04 35.02
C THR A 4 40.80 -23.78 35.45
N GLN A 5 40.49 -22.50 35.61
CA GLN A 5 39.28 -21.93 36.14
C GLN A 5 38.14 -21.86 35.10
N SER A 6 36.94 -21.70 35.64
CA SER A 6 35.77 -21.03 35.06
C SER A 6 36.11 -19.92 34.04
N THR A 7 35.50 -19.99 32.86
CA THR A 7 35.40 -18.88 31.88
C THR A 7 33.99 -19.01 31.28
N ALA A 8 33.00 -18.36 31.87
CA ALA A 8 32.56 -17.01 31.52
C ALA A 8 31.81 -16.93 30.18
N LEU A 9 30.52 -16.60 30.32
CA LEU A 9 29.82 -15.56 29.57
C LEU A 9 29.32 -15.87 28.15
N ARG A 10 27.98 -15.87 28.08
CA ARG A 10 27.20 -14.97 27.21
C ARG A 10 27.33 -15.27 25.72
N ARG A 11 26.54 -16.24 25.25
CA ARG A 11 26.11 -16.27 23.84
C ARG A 11 25.29 -15.01 23.58
N VAL A 12 25.98 -13.99 23.10
CA VAL A 12 25.41 -12.78 22.50
C VAL A 12 24.37 -13.23 21.48
N SER A 13 23.13 -12.81 21.70
CA SER A 13 22.04 -12.89 20.74
C SER A 13 22.54 -12.31 19.42
N ARG A 14 22.75 -13.18 18.44
CA ARG A 14 23.14 -12.77 17.10
C ARG A 14 22.00 -11.93 16.55
N PRO A 15 22.20 -10.64 16.19
CA PRO A 15 21.15 -9.89 15.52
C PRO A 15 20.87 -10.63 14.21
N GLN A 16 19.62 -11.08 14.05
CA GLN A 16 19.21 -11.74 12.81
C GLN A 16 19.41 -10.74 11.67
N PRO A 17 20.04 -11.14 10.56
CA PRO A 17 20.17 -10.26 9.41
C PRO A 17 18.77 -10.00 8.85
N PHE A 18 18.32 -8.75 8.96
CA PHE A 18 17.22 -8.20 8.17
C PHE A 18 17.63 -8.27 6.70
N GLY A 19 17.37 -9.41 6.05
CA GLY A 19 17.84 -9.65 4.70
C GLY A 19 17.60 -11.06 4.21
N ARG A 20 16.33 -11.42 4.00
CA ARG A 20 15.98 -12.47 3.03
C ARG A 20 14.82 -12.01 2.15
N ARG A 21 15.17 -11.22 1.13
CA ARG A 21 14.47 -11.24 -0.16
C ARG A 21 14.72 -12.62 -0.78
N GLY A 22 13.67 -13.27 -1.30
CA GLY A 22 13.84 -14.42 -2.18
C GLY A 22 13.06 -15.69 -1.86
N HIS A 23 11.86 -15.61 -1.29
CA HIS A 23 10.80 -16.59 -1.55
C HIS A 23 9.48 -15.83 -1.49
N ALA A 24 8.69 -15.86 -2.57
CA ALA A 24 7.31 -15.39 -2.53
C ALA A 24 6.64 -16.15 -1.38
N ARG A 25 6.34 -15.46 -0.27
CA ARG A 25 5.60 -16.12 0.81
C ARG A 25 4.22 -16.44 0.23
N PRO A 26 3.52 -17.48 0.69
CA PRO A 26 2.12 -17.71 0.30
C PRO A 26 1.27 -16.44 0.45
N ASN A 27 1.65 -15.59 1.42
CA ASN A 27 1.05 -14.29 1.68
C ASN A 27 1.20 -13.30 0.51
N ASP A 28 2.24 -13.42 -0.33
CA ASP A 28 2.49 -12.50 -1.45
C ASP A 28 1.42 -12.66 -2.53
N GLN A 29 1.21 -13.89 -2.97
CA GLN A 29 0.18 -14.19 -3.96
C GLN A 29 -1.23 -13.95 -3.40
N ALA A 30 -1.45 -14.29 -2.12
CA ALA A 30 -2.73 -14.06 -1.46
C ALA A 30 -3.06 -12.57 -1.37
N LEU A 31 -2.08 -11.72 -1.04
CA LEU A 31 -2.28 -10.28 -0.92
C LEU A 31 -2.58 -9.67 -2.29
N THR A 32 -1.77 -9.97 -3.31
CA THR A 32 -2.00 -9.48 -4.68
C THR A 32 -3.35 -9.96 -5.23
N HIS A 33 -3.75 -11.21 -4.94
CA HIS A 33 -5.06 -11.71 -5.33
C HIS A 33 -6.21 -10.97 -4.62
N LEU A 34 -6.07 -10.70 -3.32
CA LEU A 34 -7.04 -9.92 -2.55
C LEU A 34 -7.14 -8.48 -3.08
N THR A 35 -6.01 -7.81 -3.31
CA THR A 35 -5.94 -6.49 -3.94
C THR A 35 -6.69 -6.48 -5.26
N GLY A 36 -6.39 -7.44 -6.15
CA GLY A 36 -7.03 -7.54 -7.46
C GLY A 36 -8.54 -7.77 -7.37
N THR A 37 -8.99 -8.54 -6.39
CA THR A 37 -10.41 -8.81 -6.18
C THR A 37 -11.18 -7.56 -5.74
N ILE A 38 -10.65 -6.82 -4.78
CA ILE A 38 -11.30 -5.59 -4.31
C ILE A 38 -11.22 -4.49 -5.39
N LEU A 39 -10.07 -4.35 -6.06
CA LEU A 39 -9.90 -3.38 -7.13
C LEU A 39 -10.90 -3.62 -8.28
N ARG A 40 -11.14 -4.87 -8.70
CA ARG A 40 -12.16 -5.17 -9.73
C ARG A 40 -13.54 -4.68 -9.32
N ARG A 41 -13.93 -4.87 -8.06
CA ARG A 41 -15.20 -4.36 -7.53
C ARG A 41 -15.25 -2.82 -7.58
N LEU A 42 -14.21 -2.15 -7.12
CA LEU A 42 -14.15 -0.68 -7.14
C LEU A 42 -14.17 -0.09 -8.55
N LEU A 43 -13.52 -0.74 -9.52
CA LEU A 43 -13.54 -0.32 -10.91
C LEU A 43 -14.90 -0.53 -11.56
N ALA A 44 -15.66 -1.55 -11.13
CA ALA A 44 -17.03 -1.78 -11.62
C ALA A 44 -18.03 -0.71 -11.13
N GLU A 45 -17.69 0.07 -10.10
CA GLU A 45 -18.55 1.13 -9.55
C GLU A 45 -18.49 2.45 -10.37
N THR A 46 -17.65 2.53 -11.40
CA THR A 46 -17.48 3.77 -12.18
C THR A 46 -17.01 3.50 -13.60
N GLU A 47 -17.47 4.30 -14.56
CA GLU A 47 -16.99 4.27 -15.94
C GLU A 47 -15.92 5.34 -16.23
N ASN A 48 -15.60 6.19 -15.24
CA ASN A 48 -14.69 7.31 -15.46
C ASN A 48 -13.22 6.82 -15.54
N PRO A 49 -12.53 7.01 -16.68
CA PRO A 49 -11.17 6.51 -16.89
C PRO A 49 -10.13 7.19 -15.99
N VAL A 50 -10.32 8.46 -15.63
CA VAL A 50 -9.43 9.19 -14.71
C VAL A 50 -9.57 8.62 -13.30
N LEU A 51 -10.80 8.29 -12.90
CA LEU A 51 -11.04 7.65 -11.61
C LEU A 51 -10.52 6.20 -11.60
N HIS A 52 -10.59 5.47 -12.72
CA HIS A 52 -9.97 4.14 -12.86
C HIS A 52 -8.47 4.18 -12.57
N ALA A 53 -7.76 5.12 -13.20
CA ALA A 53 -6.32 5.27 -12.98
C ALA A 53 -6.00 5.61 -11.51
N SER A 54 -6.82 6.45 -10.89
CA SER A 54 -6.68 6.85 -9.49
C SER A 54 -6.95 5.68 -8.53
N LEU A 55 -7.96 4.85 -8.81
CA LEU A 55 -8.29 3.65 -8.03
C LEU A 55 -7.20 2.57 -8.14
N ARG A 56 -6.60 2.39 -9.34
CA ARG A 56 -5.45 1.50 -9.52
C ARG A 56 -4.25 1.94 -8.70
N ARG A 57 -3.97 3.26 -8.66
CA ARG A 57 -2.91 3.82 -7.81
C ARG A 57 -3.21 3.62 -6.33
N ALA A 58 -4.44 3.90 -5.91
CA ALA A 58 -4.90 3.68 -4.54
C ALA A 58 -4.71 2.22 -4.09
N ALA A 59 -5.00 1.25 -4.97
CA ALA A 59 -4.79 -0.16 -4.69
C ALA A 59 -3.30 -0.51 -4.52
N ALA A 60 -2.44 -0.01 -5.40
CA ALA A 60 -0.99 -0.23 -5.30
C ALA A 60 -0.40 0.40 -4.02
N GLU A 61 -0.87 1.60 -3.63
CA GLU A 61 -0.49 2.23 -2.37
C GLU A 61 -0.95 1.42 -1.15
N ALA A 62 -2.19 0.95 -1.15
CA ALA A 62 -2.74 0.15 -0.05
C ALA A 62 -2.00 -1.18 0.11
N GLU A 63 -1.66 -1.85 -1.00
CA GLU A 63 -0.85 -3.08 -0.98
C GLU A 63 0.54 -2.81 -0.41
N SER A 64 1.22 -1.76 -0.88
CA SER A 64 2.53 -1.34 -0.37
C SER A 64 2.50 -1.05 1.13
N LEU A 65 1.47 -0.36 1.63
CA LEU A 65 1.31 -0.06 3.05
C LEU A 65 0.97 -1.31 3.87
N ALA A 66 0.11 -2.18 3.36
CA ALA A 66 -0.25 -3.43 4.03
C ALA A 66 0.99 -4.29 4.27
N TRP A 67 1.91 -4.35 3.30
CA TRP A 67 3.19 -5.06 3.41
C TRP A 67 4.06 -4.66 4.60
N LEU A 68 3.89 -3.44 5.11
CA LEU A 68 4.64 -2.93 6.26
C LEU A 68 4.06 -3.38 7.60
N THR A 69 2.91 -4.03 7.59
CA THR A 69 2.21 -4.49 8.79
C THR A 69 2.49 -5.96 9.10
N SER A 70 2.23 -6.38 10.34
CA SER A 70 2.37 -7.79 10.75
C SER A 70 1.27 -8.70 10.20
N VAL A 71 0.13 -8.12 9.76
CA VAL A 71 -1.07 -8.84 9.31
C VAL A 71 -1.65 -8.22 8.02
N PRO A 72 -0.89 -8.25 6.90
CA PRO A 72 -1.23 -7.52 5.67
C PRO A 72 -2.61 -7.88 5.09
N LEU A 73 -2.98 -9.16 5.11
CA LEU A 73 -4.26 -9.64 4.58
C LEU A 73 -5.48 -9.08 5.35
N LEU A 74 -5.31 -8.80 6.64
CA LEU A 74 -6.37 -8.25 7.49
C LEU A 74 -6.51 -6.74 7.28
N VAL A 75 -5.38 -6.05 7.09
CA VAL A 75 -5.34 -4.58 7.02
C VAL A 75 -5.63 -4.07 5.62
N LEU A 76 -5.26 -4.83 4.58
CA LEU A 76 -5.41 -4.43 3.18
C LEU A 76 -6.83 -3.97 2.82
N PRO A 77 -7.93 -4.70 3.15
CA PRO A 77 -9.26 -4.28 2.73
C PRO A 77 -9.62 -2.88 3.21
N THR A 78 -9.37 -2.59 4.49
CA THR A 78 -9.65 -1.28 5.08
C THR A 78 -8.76 -0.19 4.48
N LEU A 79 -7.46 -0.43 4.34
CA LEU A 79 -6.55 0.55 3.71
C LEU A 79 -6.96 0.88 2.27
N LEU A 80 -7.38 -0.13 1.51
CA LEU A 80 -7.74 0.04 0.12
C LEU A 80 -9.07 0.79 -0.02
N GLU A 81 -10.04 0.56 0.87
CA GLU A 81 -11.26 1.36 0.95
C GLU A 81 -10.99 2.84 1.29
N GLU A 82 -10.12 3.09 2.27
CA GLU A 82 -9.72 4.45 2.65
C GLU A 82 -9.02 5.18 1.51
N LYS A 83 -8.05 4.52 0.86
CA LYS A 83 -7.34 5.05 -0.30
C LYS A 83 -8.26 5.28 -1.50
N ALA A 84 -9.22 4.40 -1.74
CA ALA A 84 -10.23 4.57 -2.78
C ALA A 84 -11.15 5.78 -2.51
N ARG A 85 -11.56 5.97 -1.25
CA ARG A 85 -12.37 7.12 -0.84
C ARG A 85 -11.61 8.44 -1.03
N ALA A 86 -10.34 8.48 -0.64
CA ALA A 86 -9.46 9.63 -0.86
C ALA A 86 -9.27 9.90 -2.36
N ALA A 87 -9.03 8.87 -3.16
CA ALA A 87 -8.88 9.01 -4.62
C ALA A 87 -10.14 9.60 -5.27
N ARG A 88 -11.33 9.16 -4.86
CA ARG A 88 -12.62 9.72 -5.32
C ARG A 88 -12.74 11.20 -4.95
N PHE A 89 -12.48 11.53 -3.68
CA PHE A 89 -12.52 12.91 -3.21
C PHE A 89 -11.58 13.83 -4.01
N TYR A 90 -10.33 13.42 -4.19
CA TYR A 90 -9.37 14.21 -4.96
C TYR A 90 -9.73 14.32 -6.44
N ALA A 91 -10.28 13.26 -7.05
CA ALA A 91 -10.73 13.31 -8.44
C ALA A 91 -11.85 14.36 -8.61
N THR A 92 -12.84 14.38 -7.70
CA THR A 92 -13.89 15.40 -7.69
C THR A 92 -13.33 16.81 -7.51
N ARG A 93 -12.47 17.00 -6.49
CA ARG A 93 -11.86 18.32 -6.23
C ARG A 93 -11.03 18.83 -7.41
N GLN A 94 -10.27 17.95 -8.07
CA GLN A 94 -9.52 18.36 -9.25
C GLN A 94 -10.42 18.67 -10.45
N ALA A 95 -11.58 18.03 -10.58
CA ALA A 95 -12.55 18.38 -11.62
C ALA A 95 -13.13 19.78 -11.38
N GLU A 96 -13.56 20.08 -10.15
CA GLU A 96 -14.05 21.40 -9.74
C GLU A 96 -12.99 22.49 -10.00
N LEU A 97 -11.74 22.26 -9.60
CA LEU A 97 -10.66 23.22 -9.81
C LEU A 97 -10.36 23.45 -11.29
N ARG A 98 -10.37 22.39 -12.11
CA ARG A 98 -10.16 22.51 -13.57
C ARG A 98 -11.25 23.35 -14.22
N GLU A 99 -12.49 23.17 -13.79
CA GLU A 99 -13.61 23.94 -14.34
C GLU A 99 -13.50 25.41 -13.94
N ALA A 100 -13.30 25.69 -12.65
CA ALA A 100 -13.04 27.04 -12.17
C ALA A 100 -11.88 27.68 -12.97
N SER A 101 -10.73 27.01 -13.08
CA SER A 101 -9.58 27.52 -13.83
C SER A 101 -9.88 27.85 -15.30
N ARG A 102 -10.76 27.09 -15.97
CA ARG A 102 -11.18 27.40 -17.36
C ARG A 102 -11.97 28.70 -17.43
N GLU A 103 -12.88 28.94 -16.47
CA GLU A 103 -13.63 30.19 -16.40
C GLU A 103 -12.69 31.38 -16.27
N TRP A 104 -11.70 31.31 -15.36
CA TRP A 104 -10.70 32.37 -15.19
C TRP A 104 -9.92 32.67 -16.47
N VAL A 105 -9.46 31.63 -17.18
CA VAL A 105 -8.74 31.80 -18.44
C VAL A 105 -9.64 32.45 -19.49
N SER A 106 -10.89 32.02 -19.60
CA SER A 106 -11.85 32.58 -20.58
C SER A 106 -12.25 34.04 -20.33
N LEU A 107 -12.13 34.51 -19.09
CA LEU A 107 -12.41 35.92 -18.73
C LEU A 107 -11.23 36.86 -19.03
N THR A 108 -10.05 36.31 -19.29
CA THR A 108 -8.82 37.08 -19.57
C THR A 108 -8.44 37.14 -21.05
N GLU A 109 -9.13 36.39 -21.91
CA GLU A 109 -9.04 36.48 -23.39
C GLU A 109 -10.06 37.48 -23.95
#